data_AF-A0A2K8WXY4-F1
#
_entry.id   AF-A0A2K8WXY4-F1
#
_cell.length_a   1.000
_cell.length_b   1.000
_cell.length_c   1.000
_cell.angle_alpha   90.00
_cell.angle_beta   90.00
_cell.angle_gamma   90.00
#
_symmetry.space_group_name_H-M   'P 1'
#
loop_
_entity.id
_entity.type
_entity.pdbx_description
1 polymer ?
#
loop_
_entity_poly.entity_id
_entity_poly.type
_entity_poly.pdbx_seq_one_letter_code
_entity_poly.pdbx_strand_id
1 'polypeptide(L)'
;MINEFKYRPPFKYLFVGIGGILMATIFGGVTLEKGEIWFRIITFIFFLMTSALGIGFLALFISKFSVGKLKIGEDFIEIPGRWKKRTKLKFSEIKNIREIDTYDQVIEIESEKDFHLIEKQWMKSKEFDKVRKKLIERINKNYTQHSI
;
A
#
# COMPACT_ATOMS: atom_id res chain seq x y z
N MET A 1 8.74 -15.04 -20.94
CA MET A 1 8.28 -13.63 -21.09
C MET A 1 7.94 -13.04 -19.72
N ILE A 2 8.45 -11.85 -19.36
CA ILE A 2 8.21 -11.22 -18.05
C ILE A 2 7.09 -10.16 -18.19
N ASN A 3 6.07 -10.23 -17.34
CA ASN A 3 5.00 -9.23 -17.27
C ASN A 3 5.22 -8.32 -16.07
N GLU A 4 5.12 -7.01 -16.27
CA GLU A 4 5.31 -6.02 -15.20
C GLU A 4 4.00 -5.24 -14.94
N PHE A 5 3.63 -5.10 -13.67
CA PHE A 5 2.44 -4.40 -13.20
C PHE A 5 2.83 -3.30 -12.22
N LYS A 6 2.32 -2.08 -12.41
CA LYS A 6 2.81 -0.91 -11.66
C LYS A 6 1.95 -0.68 -10.42
N TYR A 7 2.60 -0.62 -9.26
CA TYR A 7 1.92 -0.20 -8.04
C TYR A 7 1.65 1.32 -8.06
N ARG A 8 0.45 1.71 -7.63
CA ARG A 8 0.03 3.08 -7.42
C ARG A 8 0.47 3.50 -6.01
N PRO A 9 1.24 4.59 -5.88
CA PRO A 9 1.60 5.09 -4.56
C PRO A 9 0.37 5.60 -3.78
N PRO A 10 0.41 5.56 -2.44
CA PRO A 10 -0.66 6.01 -1.57
C PRO A 10 -0.78 7.54 -1.46
N PHE A 11 -0.79 8.25 -2.59
CA PHE A 11 -0.76 9.72 -2.63
C PHE A 11 -1.89 10.40 -1.85
N LYS A 12 -3.04 9.73 -1.65
CA LYS A 12 -4.11 10.24 -0.78
C LYS A 12 -3.59 10.61 0.61
N TYR A 13 -2.78 9.75 1.23
CA TYR A 13 -2.23 10.03 2.55
C TYR A 13 -1.17 11.13 2.52
N LEU A 14 -0.40 11.23 1.42
CA LEU A 14 0.54 12.33 1.24
C LEU A 14 -0.16 13.68 1.20
N PHE A 15 -1.18 13.82 0.35
CA PHE A 15 -1.91 15.08 0.19
C PHE A 15 -2.69 15.46 1.45
N VAL A 16 -3.35 14.50 2.11
CA VAL A 16 -4.03 14.74 3.38
C VAL A 16 -3.03 15.11 4.48
N GLY A 17 -1.87 14.45 4.53
CA GLY A 17 -0.79 14.76 5.47
C GLY A 17 -0.25 16.17 5.30
N ILE A 18 0.08 16.57 4.06
CA ILE A 18 0.53 17.93 3.72
C ILE A 18 -0.56 18.96 4.06
N GLY A 19 -1.81 18.70 3.70
CA GLY A 19 -2.93 19.57 4.04
C GLY A 19 -3.10 19.76 5.55
N GLY A 20 -2.94 18.68 6.33
CA GLY A 20 -2.97 18.74 7.80
C GLY A 20 -1.86 19.61 8.37
N ILE A 21 -0.63 19.49 7.85
CA ILE A 21 0.50 20.34 8.27
C ILE A 21 0.27 21.81 7.90
N LEU A 22 -0.25 22.09 6.70
CA LEU A 22 -0.56 23.47 6.30
C LEU A 22 -1.61 24.10 7.23
N MET A 23 -2.68 23.37 7.54
CA MET A 23 -3.70 23.82 8.48
C MET A 23 -3.13 24.03 9.89
N ALA A 24 -2.25 23.14 10.34
CA ALA A 24 -1.55 23.30 11.60
C ALA A 24 -0.75 24.61 11.61
N THR A 25 0.03 24.89 10.57
CA THR A 25 0.80 26.15 10.48
C THR A 25 -0.09 27.38 10.59
N ILE A 26 -1.29 27.37 9.96
CA ILE A 26 -2.27 28.47 10.06
C ILE A 26 -2.73 28.64 11.52
N PHE A 27 -3.19 27.57 12.17
CA PHE A 27 -3.64 27.64 13.56
C PHE A 27 -2.51 28.03 14.53
N GLY A 28 -1.29 27.54 14.29
CA GLY A 28 -0.11 27.88 15.07
C GLY A 28 0.26 29.36 14.94
N GLY A 29 0.17 29.92 13.73
CA GLY A 29 0.37 31.36 13.50
C GLY A 29 -0.63 32.21 14.30
N VAL A 30 -1.92 31.86 14.21
CA VAL A 30 -2.99 32.55 14.94
C VAL A 30 -2.81 32.45 16.47
N THR A 31 -2.28 31.34 16.96
CA THR A 31 -2.01 31.14 18.40
C THR A 31 -0.97 32.14 18.95
N LEU A 32 -0.06 32.61 18.10
CA LEU A 32 1.01 33.55 18.46
C LEU A 32 0.57 35.02 18.39
N GLU A 33 -0.58 35.32 17.78
CA GLU A 33 -1.12 36.67 17.71
C GLU A 33 -1.58 37.16 19.08
N LYS A 34 -1.48 38.48 19.31
CA LYS A 34 -1.96 39.16 20.53
C LYS A 34 -3.48 39.33 20.47
N GLY A 35 -4.21 38.21 20.52
CA GLY A 35 -5.66 38.16 20.62
C GLY A 35 -6.16 37.70 21.98
N GLU A 36 -7.47 37.48 22.09
CA GLU A 36 -8.10 36.98 23.31
C GLU A 36 -7.54 35.62 23.74
N ILE A 37 -7.32 35.43 25.05
CA ILE A 37 -6.69 34.21 25.59
C ILE A 37 -7.49 32.95 25.26
N TRP A 38 -8.83 33.02 25.31
CA TRP A 38 -9.71 31.88 25.00
C TRP A 38 -9.60 31.46 23.54
N PHE A 39 -9.54 32.43 22.62
CA PHE A 39 -9.34 32.15 21.20
C PHE A 39 -7.98 31.49 20.92
N ARG A 40 -6.93 31.93 21.62
CA ARG A 40 -5.59 31.31 21.54
C ARG A 40 -5.58 29.88 22.07
N ILE A 41 -6.30 29.59 23.15
CA ILE A 41 -6.42 28.21 23.69
C ILE A 41 -7.13 27.31 22.68
N ILE A 42 -8.24 27.76 22.09
CA ILE A 42 -8.99 26.99 21.10
C ILE A 42 -8.13 26.72 19.87
N THR A 43 -7.48 27.74 19.32
CA THR A 43 -6.61 27.60 18.14
C THR A 43 -5.39 26.74 18.41
N PHE A 44 -4.83 26.77 19.62
CA PHE A 44 -3.76 25.87 20.04
C PHE A 44 -4.20 24.39 20.05
N ILE A 45 -5.43 24.10 20.51
CA ILE A 45 -5.97 22.72 20.45
C ILE A 45 -6.11 22.25 18.99
N PHE A 46 -6.66 23.10 18.12
CA PHE A 46 -6.76 22.78 16.68
C PHE A 46 -5.39 22.58 16.03
N PHE A 47 -4.39 23.38 16.40
CA PHE A 47 -3.01 23.22 15.96
C PHE A 47 -2.46 21.84 16.33
N LEU A 48 -2.61 21.41 17.59
CA LEU A 48 -2.13 20.10 18.04
C LEU A 48 -2.85 18.95 17.32
N MET A 49 -4.17 19.02 17.18
CA MET A 49 -4.96 17.99 16.51
C MET A 49 -4.58 17.86 15.03
N THR A 50 -4.51 18.97 14.31
CA THR A 50 -4.16 18.99 12.88
C THR A 50 -2.71 18.56 12.64
N SER A 51 -1.79 18.91 13.54
CA SER A 51 -0.40 18.43 13.51
C SER A 51 -0.32 16.91 13.67
N ALA A 52 -1.00 16.37 14.69
CA ALA A 52 -1.02 14.93 14.96
C ALA A 52 -1.62 14.15 13.77
N LEU A 53 -2.72 14.63 13.20
CA LEU A 53 -3.33 14.04 12.01
C LEU A 53 -2.40 14.12 10.79
N GLY A 54 -1.79 15.28 10.54
CA GLY A 54 -0.86 15.48 9.43
C GLY A 54 0.32 14.51 9.49
N ILE A 55 0.97 14.42 10.65
CA ILE A 55 2.07 13.48 10.91
C ILE A 55 1.61 12.03 10.75
N GLY A 56 0.43 11.67 11.30
CA GLY A 56 -0.13 10.33 11.18
C GLY A 56 -0.35 9.91 9.72
N PHE A 57 -0.92 10.79 8.90
CA PHE A 57 -1.12 10.51 7.47
C PHE A 57 0.20 10.43 6.69
N LEU A 58 1.18 11.26 7.01
CA LEU A 58 2.51 11.14 6.40
C LEU A 58 3.22 9.84 6.80
N ALA A 59 3.09 9.41 8.06
CA ALA A 59 3.61 8.12 8.52
C ALA A 59 2.92 6.96 7.77
N LEU A 60 1.60 7.04 7.55
CA LEU A 60 0.88 6.06 6.73
C LEU A 60 1.39 6.04 5.29
N PHE A 61 1.61 7.21 4.67
CA PHE A 61 2.21 7.31 3.34
C PHE A 61 3.57 6.58 3.30
N ILE A 62 4.48 6.91 4.22
CA ILE A 62 5.81 6.30 4.32
C ILE A 62 5.74 4.78 4.53
N SER A 63 4.82 4.32 5.39
CA SER A 63 4.68 2.90 5.71
C SER A 63 4.14 2.07 4.53
N LYS A 64 3.27 2.67 3.70
CA LYS A 64 2.64 2.00 2.55
C LYS A 64 3.29 2.33 1.20
N PHE A 65 4.32 3.17 1.18
CA PHE A 65 5.04 3.51 -0.04
C PHE A 65 5.85 2.31 -0.54
N SER A 66 5.31 1.61 -1.54
CA SER A 66 6.03 0.58 -2.29
C SER A 66 6.60 1.18 -3.58
N VAL A 67 7.92 1.11 -3.73
CA VAL A 67 8.62 1.53 -4.95
C VAL A 67 8.97 0.29 -5.74
N GLY A 68 8.13 -0.06 -6.70
CA GLY A 68 8.43 -1.17 -7.58
C GLY A 68 7.27 -1.55 -8.49
N LYS A 69 7.59 -2.46 -9.41
CA LYS A 69 6.60 -3.14 -10.23
C LYS A 69 6.52 -4.58 -9.74
N LEU A 70 5.31 -5.11 -9.69
CA LEU A 70 5.11 -6.55 -9.53
C LEU A 70 5.44 -7.23 -10.85
N LYS A 71 6.37 -8.19 -10.81
CA LYS A 71 6.80 -8.92 -12.00
C LYS A 71 6.32 -10.35 -11.93
N ILE A 72 5.71 -10.84 -12.99
CA ILE A 72 5.35 -12.24 -13.15
C ILE A 72 6.18 -12.79 -14.30
N GLY A 73 7.18 -13.59 -13.95
CA GLY A 73 8.01 -14.33 -14.87
C GLY A 73 7.40 -15.69 -15.21
N GLU A 74 8.19 -16.56 -15.84
CA GLU A 74 7.73 -17.91 -16.16
C GLU A 74 7.64 -18.78 -14.89
N ASP A 75 8.69 -18.81 -14.07
CA ASP A 75 8.79 -19.66 -12.88
C ASP A 75 8.71 -18.88 -11.56
N PHE A 76 8.55 -17.56 -11.61
CA PHE A 76 8.58 -16.70 -10.42
C PHE A 76 7.56 -15.55 -10.44
N ILE A 77 7.26 -15.06 -9.24
CA ILE A 77 6.65 -13.76 -8.99
C ILE A 77 7.59 -12.89 -8.14
N GLU A 78 7.78 -11.64 -8.53
CA GLU A 78 8.53 -10.63 -7.79
C GLU A 78 7.55 -9.61 -7.24
N ILE A 79 7.36 -9.62 -5.92
CA ILE A 79 6.45 -8.73 -5.20
C ILE A 79 7.26 -7.53 -4.71
N PRO A 80 6.85 -6.29 -5.05
CA PRO A 80 7.55 -5.11 -4.59
C PRO A 80 7.21 -4.87 -3.12
N GLY A 81 8.19 -5.06 -2.24
CA GLY A 81 8.08 -4.71 -0.84
C GLY A 81 8.34 -3.22 -0.58
N ARG A 82 8.29 -2.84 0.69
CA ARG A 82 8.45 -1.45 1.12
C ARG A 82 9.83 -0.91 0.72
N TRP A 83 9.85 0.32 0.18
CA TRP A 83 11.04 1.09 -0.23
C TRP A 83 11.94 0.45 -1.29
N LYS A 84 12.63 -0.64 -0.98
CA LYS A 84 13.60 -1.32 -1.88
C LYS A 84 13.67 -2.83 -1.71
N LYS A 85 13.04 -3.41 -0.69
CA LYS A 85 13.03 -4.86 -0.52
C LYS A 85 12.08 -5.46 -1.53
N ARG A 86 12.57 -6.28 -2.44
CA ARG A 86 11.73 -7.03 -3.37
C ARG A 86 11.79 -8.49 -2.97
N THR A 87 10.63 -9.13 -2.91
CA THR A 87 10.55 -10.55 -2.59
C THR A 87 10.30 -11.28 -3.90
N LYS A 88 11.30 -12.06 -4.33
CA LYS A 88 11.15 -12.97 -5.47
C LYS A 88 10.82 -14.35 -4.93
N LEU A 89 9.67 -14.88 -5.34
CA LEU A 89 9.17 -16.21 -4.96
C LEU A 89 9.08 -17.06 -6.21
N LYS A 90 9.58 -18.30 -6.13
CA LYS A 90 9.30 -19.28 -7.19
C LYS A 90 7.89 -19.82 -7.02
N PHE A 91 7.21 -20.14 -8.12
CA PHE A 91 5.88 -20.74 -8.04
C PHE A 91 5.88 -22.09 -7.32
N SER A 92 7.02 -22.80 -7.30
CA SER A 92 7.20 -24.04 -6.54
C SER A 92 7.23 -23.83 -5.02
N GLU A 93 7.49 -22.61 -4.55
CA GLU A 93 7.56 -22.26 -3.12
C GLU A 93 6.20 -21.76 -2.58
N ILE A 94 5.22 -21.58 -3.46
CA ILE A 94 3.89 -21.09 -3.12
C ILE A 94 3.02 -22.29 -2.73
N LYS A 95 2.58 -22.31 -1.47
CA LYS A 95 1.69 -23.35 -0.94
C LYS A 95 0.24 -23.08 -1.32
N ASN A 96 -0.15 -21.82 -1.27
CA ASN A 96 -1.55 -21.43 -1.50
C ASN A 96 -1.63 -20.02 -2.09
N ILE A 97 -2.66 -19.79 -2.89
CA ILE A 97 -3.08 -18.44 -3.28
C ILE A 97 -4.57 -18.34 -3.05
N ARG A 98 -4.99 -17.36 -2.24
CA ARG A 98 -6.38 -17.12 -1.91
C ARG A 98 -6.78 -15.72 -2.31
N GLU A 99 -8.04 -15.59 -2.70
CA GLU A 99 -8.66 -14.29 -2.92
C GLU A 99 -9.52 -13.98 -1.70
N ILE A 100 -9.22 -12.85 -1.07
CA ILE A 100 -9.97 -12.34 0.07
C ILE A 100 -10.88 -11.24 -0.48
N ASP A 101 -12.15 -11.60 -0.68
CA ASP A 101 -13.20 -10.67 -1.12
C ASP A 101 -13.70 -9.85 0.08
N THR A 102 -12.81 -8.98 0.57
CA THR A 102 -13.11 -7.91 1.53
C THR A 102 -13.19 -6.57 0.78
N TYR A 103 -13.51 -5.49 1.50
CA TYR A 103 -13.57 -4.13 0.93
C TYR A 103 -12.33 -3.77 0.08
N ASP A 104 -11.16 -4.28 0.47
CA ASP A 104 -9.89 -3.96 -0.17
C ASP A 104 -9.52 -4.88 -1.35
N GLN A 105 -10.27 -5.98 -1.56
CA GLN A 105 -10.02 -7.05 -2.54
C GLN A 105 -8.54 -7.44 -2.68
N VAL A 106 -8.15 -8.50 -1.99
CA VAL A 106 -6.73 -8.84 -1.80
C VAL A 106 -6.45 -10.23 -2.34
N ILE A 107 -5.34 -10.38 -3.07
CA ILE A 107 -4.76 -11.69 -3.39
C ILE A 107 -3.70 -11.97 -2.33
N GLU A 108 -3.90 -13.01 -1.54
CA GLU A 108 -2.96 -13.52 -0.57
C GLU A 108 -2.16 -14.67 -1.18
N ILE A 109 -0.84 -14.58 -1.08
CA ILE A 109 0.11 -15.61 -1.52
C ILE A 109 0.80 -16.14 -0.28
N GLU A 110 0.50 -17.40 0.05
CA GLU A 110 1.13 -18.13 1.15
C GLU A 110 2.36 -18.87 0.63
N SER A 111 3.53 -18.51 1.16
CA SER A 111 4.78 -19.23 0.94
C SER A 111 5.17 -20.02 2.18
N GLU A 112 6.18 -20.87 2.10
CA GLU A 112 6.67 -21.61 3.27
C GLU A 112 7.14 -20.71 4.43
N LYS A 113 7.54 -19.47 4.13
CA LYS A 113 8.24 -18.60 5.08
C LYS A 113 7.44 -17.36 5.48
N ASP A 114 6.46 -16.96 4.69
CA ASP A 114 5.75 -15.69 4.88
C ASP A 114 4.46 -15.60 4.05
N PHE A 115 3.60 -14.64 4.41
CA PHE A 115 2.40 -14.27 3.66
C PHE A 115 2.67 -12.98 2.87
N HIS A 116 2.21 -12.95 1.63
CA HIS A 116 2.35 -11.79 0.77
C HIS A 116 1.00 -11.34 0.22
N LEU A 117 0.69 -10.06 0.40
CA LEU A 117 -0.58 -9.48 0.01
C LEU A 117 -0.42 -8.57 -1.20
N ILE A 118 -1.28 -8.77 -2.20
CA ILE A 118 -1.44 -7.89 -3.36
C ILE A 118 -2.83 -7.27 -3.23
N GLU A 119 -2.91 -6.01 -2.82
CA GLU A 119 -4.18 -5.31 -2.63
C GLU A 119 -4.58 -4.56 -3.89
N LYS A 120 -5.87 -4.66 -4.29
CA LYS A 120 -6.40 -4.01 -5.49
C LYS A 120 -6.24 -2.50 -5.47
N GLN A 121 -6.37 -1.87 -4.30
CA GLN A 121 -6.26 -0.42 -4.14
C GLN A 121 -4.90 0.16 -4.60
N TRP A 122 -3.85 -0.67 -4.57
CA TRP A 122 -2.51 -0.27 -4.99
C TRP A 122 -2.21 -0.54 -6.46
N MET A 123 -3.20 -0.87 -7.29
CA MET A 123 -3.00 -1.00 -8.74
C MET A 123 -4.26 -0.64 -9.54
N LYS A 124 -4.13 -0.51 -10.85
CA LYS A 124 -5.31 -0.31 -11.71
C LYS A 124 -6.16 -1.57 -11.68
N SER A 125 -7.49 -1.45 -11.61
CA SER A 125 -8.39 -2.63 -11.59
C SER A 125 -8.09 -3.60 -12.74
N LYS A 126 -7.92 -3.08 -13.97
CA LYS A 126 -7.57 -3.92 -15.14
C LYS A 126 -6.22 -4.62 -15.01
N GLU A 127 -5.26 -4.05 -14.27
CA GLU A 127 -3.96 -4.68 -13.99
C GLU A 127 -4.11 -5.76 -12.91
N PHE A 128 -4.91 -5.48 -11.86
CA PHE A 128 -5.24 -6.45 -10.83
C PHE A 128 -5.91 -7.69 -11.40
N ASP A 129 -6.93 -7.52 -12.25
CA ASP A 129 -7.63 -8.63 -12.89
C ASP A 129 -6.70 -9.47 -13.76
N LYS A 130 -5.70 -8.85 -14.40
CA LYS A 130 -4.67 -9.55 -15.17
C LYS A 130 -3.71 -10.34 -14.28
N VAL A 131 -3.28 -9.77 -13.16
CA VAL A 131 -2.44 -10.46 -12.16
C VAL A 131 -3.19 -11.68 -11.62
N ARG A 132 -4.45 -11.50 -11.22
CA ARG A 132 -5.33 -12.56 -10.74
C ARG A 132 -5.42 -13.72 -11.73
N LYS A 133 -5.80 -13.43 -12.98
CA LYS A 133 -5.93 -14.45 -14.03
C LYS A 133 -4.62 -15.22 -14.25
N LYS A 134 -3.49 -14.52 -14.33
CA LYS A 134 -2.18 -15.15 -14.54
C LYS A 134 -1.74 -16.03 -13.38
N LEU A 135 -2.00 -15.61 -12.14
CA LEU A 135 -1.70 -16.41 -10.97
C LEU A 135 -2.51 -17.71 -10.96
N ILE A 136 -3.82 -17.63 -11.20
CA ILE A 136 -4.71 -18.80 -11.26
C ILE A 136 -4.30 -19.74 -12.41
N GLU A 137 -4.05 -19.23 -13.61
CA GLU A 137 -3.58 -20.02 -14.75
C GLU A 137 -2.28 -20.77 -14.41
N ARG A 138 -1.35 -20.11 -13.71
CA ARG A 138 -0.05 -20.71 -13.40
C ARG A 138 -0.15 -21.78 -12.32
N ILE A 139 -0.98 -21.57 -11.31
CA ILE A 139 -1.26 -22.56 -10.27
C ILE A 139 -1.87 -23.82 -10.91
N ASN A 140 -2.93 -23.65 -11.72
CA ASN A 140 -3.61 -24.78 -12.35
C ASN A 140 -2.63 -25.60 -13.21
N LYS A 141 -1.73 -24.94 -13.94
CA LYS A 141 -0.71 -25.60 -14.75
C LYS A 141 0.33 -26.35 -13.91
N ASN A 142 0.73 -25.84 -12.75
CA ASN A 142 1.66 -26.53 -11.84
C ASN A 142 1.01 -27.78 -11.22
N TYR A 143 -0.27 -27.72 -10.86
CA TYR A 143 -0.99 -28.90 -10.36
C TYR A 143 -1.11 -30.00 -11.41
N THR A 144 -1.27 -29.68 -12.69
CA THR A 144 -1.33 -30.68 -13.78
C THR A 144 0.02 -31.35 -14.06
N GLN A 145 1.15 -30.70 -13.71
CA GLN A 145 2.49 -31.26 -13.92
C GLN A 145 2.99 -32.13 -12.76
N HIS A 146 2.33 -32.12 -11.61
CA HIS A 146 2.66 -32.98 -10.45
C HIS A 146 1.69 -34.16 -10.29
N SER A 147 0.67 -34.27 -11.16
CA SER A 147 -0.30 -35.36 -11.18
C SER A 147 -0.04 -36.39 -12.29
N ILE A 148 1.15 -36.40 -12.89
CA ILE A 148 1.61 -37.35 -13.92
C ILE A 148 2.87 -38.04 -13.41
#